data_AF-A0AAW2ZCP5-F1
#
_entry.id   AF-A0AAW2ZCP5-F1
#
_cell.length_a   1.000
_cell.length_b   1.000
_cell.length_c   1.000
_cell.angle_alpha   90.00
_cell.angle_beta   90.00
_cell.angle_gamma   90.00
#
_symmetry.space_group_name_H-M   'P 1'
#
loop_
_entity.id
_entity.type
_entity.pdbx_description
1 polymer ?
#
loop_
_entity_poly.entity_id
_entity_poly.type
_entity_poly.pdbx_seq_one_letter_code
_entity_poly.pdbx_strand_id
1 'polypeptide(L)'
;MIVEDIEDGVPLKTFEDKDGISPRKSHITHMSTEDRIIWTPPKLIKNQSFDSPTTKSLASLKNSLARSAKNSPARSGSSVEELVSVVEALYHEQQKINLVNLKLNTVNLFANFANVVNVSKLSQKCSDFEKDLDEEKKVVSRLSGTVHEQEGTINDLTNTVDGLKVEVTDQKEEIARTTHKYYTSLSQLEGTMSVHKQIIEKLQSSQLKEDFIVDFFMLLTSIYCVNTKLVHFPLRFLLSIVMLPPGTRFPLRMLLKMILALLMTYQCRRLAIREGFHASVGSLTQYIMKGASLLFFSNLKK
;
A
#
# COMPACT_ATOMS: atom_id res chain seq x y z
N MET A 1 -20.42 -28.84 28.36
CA MET A 1 -18.99 -28.77 28.02
C MET A 1 -18.80 -27.39 27.45
N ILE A 2 -18.06 -26.56 28.19
CA ILE A 2 -17.95 -25.11 28.02
C ILE A 2 -17.24 -24.86 26.69
N VAL A 3 -17.90 -24.13 25.79
CA VAL A 3 -17.27 -23.58 24.59
C VAL A 3 -16.73 -22.23 25.03
N GLU A 4 -15.41 -22.18 25.26
CA GLU A 4 -14.70 -20.92 25.46
C GLU A 4 -14.64 -20.18 24.12
N ASP A 5 -15.16 -18.96 24.14
CA ASP A 5 -15.02 -17.97 23.09
C ASP A 5 -13.53 -17.62 22.91
N ILE A 6 -12.98 -18.00 21.76
CA ILE A 6 -11.66 -17.52 21.32
C ILE A 6 -11.90 -16.16 20.66
N GLU A 7 -11.94 -15.11 21.49
CA GLU A 7 -11.70 -13.73 21.08
C GLU A 7 -10.20 -13.54 20.78
N ASP A 8 -9.75 -14.01 19.62
CA ASP A 8 -8.48 -13.55 19.05
C ASP A 8 -8.72 -12.22 18.32
N GLY A 9 -8.89 -11.16 19.12
CA GLY A 9 -8.74 -9.80 18.69
C GLY A 9 -7.29 -9.53 18.31
N VAL A 10 -6.92 -9.79 17.07
CA VAL A 10 -5.72 -9.22 16.46
C VAL A 10 -5.96 -7.71 16.35
N PRO A 11 -5.24 -6.85 17.09
CA PRO A 11 -5.40 -5.43 16.91
C PRO A 11 -4.92 -5.08 15.50
N LEU A 12 -5.83 -4.56 14.67
CA LEU A 12 -5.45 -3.81 13.48
C LEU A 12 -4.49 -2.72 13.96
N LYS A 13 -3.20 -2.92 13.71
CA LYS A 13 -2.23 -1.83 13.67
C LYS A 13 -2.72 -0.90 12.57
N THR A 14 -3.37 0.17 12.99
CA THR A 14 -3.45 1.41 12.22
C THR A 14 -2.02 1.75 11.81
N PHE A 15 -1.70 1.52 10.55
CA PHE A 15 -0.55 2.13 9.91
C PHE A 15 -0.77 3.64 10.02
N GLU A 16 -0.13 4.25 11.03
CA GLU A 16 0.13 5.68 11.01
C GLU A 16 1.00 5.94 9.77
N ASP A 17 0.41 6.55 8.75
CA ASP A 17 1.11 7.29 7.71
C ASP A 17 2.04 8.30 8.40
N LYS A 18 3.29 7.92 8.59
CA LYS A 18 4.38 8.76 9.11
C LYS A 18 5.32 9.22 8.00
N ASP A 19 4.81 9.39 6.79
CA ASP A 19 5.51 10.15 5.75
C ASP A 19 4.75 11.45 5.50
N GLY A 20 4.79 12.32 6.52
CA GLY A 20 4.45 13.73 6.39
C GLY A 20 5.45 14.42 5.47
N ILE A 21 5.28 14.25 4.15
CA ILE A 21 5.90 15.10 3.15
C ILE A 21 5.22 16.46 3.26
N SER A 22 5.83 17.29 4.09
CA SER A 22 5.53 18.71 4.24
C SER A 22 5.46 19.37 2.87
N PRO A 23 4.33 20.02 2.50
CA PRO A 23 4.28 20.79 1.27
C PRO A 23 5.26 21.95 1.42
N ARG A 24 6.37 21.87 0.68
CA ARG A 24 7.36 22.92 0.54
C ARG A 24 6.62 24.16 0.07
N LYS A 25 6.38 25.10 1.00
CA LYS A 25 5.85 26.44 0.71
C LYS A 25 6.67 27.02 -0.44
N SER A 26 6.08 27.02 -1.64
CA SER A 26 6.55 27.87 -2.73
C SER A 26 6.30 29.29 -2.26
N HIS A 27 7.39 29.97 -1.89
CA HIS A 27 7.42 31.41 -1.80
C HIS A 27 7.11 31.94 -3.21
N ILE A 28 5.83 32.19 -3.47
CA ILE A 28 5.39 33.07 -4.55
C ILE A 28 5.77 34.47 -4.07
N THR A 29 6.97 34.89 -4.44
CA THR A 29 7.36 36.28 -4.34
C THR A 29 6.45 37.04 -5.30
N HIS A 30 5.50 37.79 -4.75
CA HIS A 30 4.79 38.83 -5.47
C HIS A 30 5.83 39.75 -6.12
N MET A 31 6.04 39.61 -7.43
CA MET A 31 6.70 40.64 -8.21
C MET A 31 5.74 41.81 -8.28
N SER A 32 6.08 42.85 -7.52
CA SER A 32 5.48 44.17 -7.57
C SER A 32 5.43 44.66 -9.02
N THR A 33 4.22 44.79 -9.55
CA THR A 33 3.92 45.48 -10.79
C THR A 33 3.94 47.00 -10.57
N GLU A 34 5.07 47.56 -10.19
CA GLU A 34 5.31 49.01 -10.17
C GLU A 34 6.75 49.29 -10.58
N ASP A 35 6.95 49.45 -11.89
CA ASP A 35 7.81 50.49 -12.49
C ASP A 35 7.85 50.28 -14.01
N ARG A 36 6.70 50.55 -14.63
CA ARG A 36 6.58 50.64 -16.08
C ARG A 36 7.12 52.01 -16.50
N ILE A 37 8.44 52.16 -16.53
CA ILE A 37 9.07 53.33 -17.16
C ILE A 37 8.89 53.18 -18.66
N ILE A 38 7.80 53.77 -19.18
CA ILE A 38 7.59 53.98 -20.61
C ILE A 38 8.67 54.96 -21.07
N TRP A 39 9.78 54.42 -21.57
CA TRP A 39 10.83 55.22 -22.19
C TRP A 39 10.34 55.65 -23.58
N THR A 40 9.77 56.84 -23.67
CA THR A 40 9.58 57.50 -24.97
C THR A 40 10.94 57.92 -25.49
N PRO A 41 11.33 57.52 -26.72
CA PRO A 41 12.58 57.99 -27.30
C PRO A 41 12.57 59.52 -27.38
N PRO A 42 13.68 60.20 -27.04
CA PRO A 42 13.75 61.64 -27.25
C PRO A 42 13.54 61.88 -28.74
N LYS A 43 12.52 62.69 -29.06
CA LYS A 43 12.27 63.17 -30.42
C LYS A 43 13.60 63.66 -30.96
N LEU A 44 14.12 63.00 -32.02
CA LEU A 44 15.20 63.56 -32.81
C LEU A 44 14.81 65.01 -33.08
N ILE A 45 15.63 65.95 -32.60
CA ILE A 45 15.56 67.35 -32.97
C ILE A 45 15.96 67.39 -34.45
N LYS A 46 15.02 67.02 -35.32
CA LYS A 46 15.06 67.30 -36.75
C LYS A 46 14.91 68.80 -36.86
N ASN A 47 15.97 69.44 -37.35
CA ASN A 47 15.98 70.79 -37.87
C ASN A 47 15.69 71.89 -36.84
N GLN A 48 16.58 72.06 -35.85
CA GLN A 48 16.96 73.43 -35.53
C GLN A 48 18.05 73.81 -36.54
N SER A 49 17.64 74.48 -37.62
CA SER A 49 18.58 75.29 -38.39
C SER A 49 19.28 76.18 -37.37
N PHE A 50 20.58 76.00 -37.25
CA PHE A 50 21.44 76.97 -36.61
C PHE A 50 21.29 78.24 -37.44
N ASP A 51 20.31 79.08 -37.10
CA ASP A 51 20.31 80.49 -37.46
C ASP A 51 21.53 81.05 -36.76
N SER A 52 22.66 80.94 -37.46
CA SER A 52 23.93 81.43 -36.99
C SER A 52 23.73 82.89 -36.61
N PRO A 53 24.10 83.31 -35.38
CA PRO A 53 23.98 84.71 -34.95
C PRO A 53 24.73 85.67 -35.88
N THR A 54 25.57 85.15 -36.79
CA THR A 54 26.18 85.91 -37.89
C THR A 54 25.15 86.55 -38.83
N THR A 55 23.96 86.00 -39.07
CA THR A 55 23.03 86.64 -40.04
C THR A 55 22.39 87.91 -39.48
N LYS A 56 22.07 87.93 -38.18
CA LYS A 56 21.53 89.11 -37.49
C LYS A 56 22.60 90.16 -37.20
N SER A 57 23.83 89.75 -36.83
CA SER A 57 24.94 90.69 -36.62
C SER A 57 25.43 91.30 -37.94
N LEU A 58 25.47 90.52 -39.02
CA LEU A 58 25.92 90.99 -40.34
C LEU A 58 24.83 91.85 -41.01
N ALA A 59 23.54 91.61 -40.73
CA ALA A 59 22.44 92.49 -41.15
C ALA A 59 22.43 93.82 -40.38
N SER A 60 22.66 93.84 -39.06
CA SER A 60 22.77 95.09 -38.30
C SER A 60 24.02 95.89 -38.71
N LEU A 61 25.10 95.21 -39.09
CA LEU A 61 26.34 95.82 -39.58
C LEU A 61 26.20 96.38 -40.99
N LYS A 62 25.53 95.67 -41.91
CA LYS A 62 25.19 96.17 -43.25
C LYS A 62 24.37 97.47 -43.14
N ASN A 63 23.49 97.54 -42.15
CA ASN A 63 22.67 98.72 -41.87
C ASN A 63 23.42 99.86 -41.15
N SER A 64 24.51 99.57 -40.42
CA SER A 64 25.41 100.55 -39.80
C SER A 64 26.39 101.13 -40.82
N LEU A 65 27.00 100.27 -41.64
CA LEU A 65 27.93 100.65 -42.70
C LEU A 65 27.24 101.46 -43.81
N ALA A 66 26.01 101.07 -44.18
CA ALA A 66 25.18 101.84 -45.10
C ALA A 66 24.74 103.21 -44.55
N ARG A 67 24.69 103.38 -43.22
CA ARG A 67 24.40 104.68 -42.58
C ARG A 67 25.65 105.55 -42.47
N SER A 68 26.82 104.97 -42.18
CA SER A 68 28.09 105.70 -42.14
C SER A 68 28.53 106.19 -43.54
N ALA A 69 28.36 105.35 -44.57
CA ALA A 69 28.66 105.72 -45.96
C ALA A 69 27.73 106.82 -46.54
N LYS A 70 26.55 107.03 -45.94
CA LYS A 70 25.56 108.02 -46.42
C LYS A 70 25.74 109.41 -45.79
N ASN A 71 26.54 109.53 -44.74
CA ASN A 71 26.62 110.75 -43.92
C ASN A 71 28.00 111.43 -43.89
N SER A 72 28.98 111.04 -44.73
CA SER A 72 30.32 111.65 -44.70
C SER A 72 30.74 112.23 -46.05
N PRO A 73 30.68 113.57 -46.25
CA PRO A 73 31.37 114.24 -47.34
C PRO A 73 32.85 114.49 -46.96
N ALA A 74 33.76 113.99 -47.81
CA ALA A 74 35.13 114.45 -48.00
C ALA A 74 35.95 114.85 -46.75
N ARG A 75 36.55 113.87 -46.06
CA ARG A 75 37.82 114.07 -45.31
C ARG A 75 38.67 112.80 -45.36
N SER A 76 39.49 112.72 -46.39
CA SER A 76 40.47 111.66 -46.67
C SER A 76 41.61 111.72 -45.65
N GLY A 77 41.68 110.75 -44.73
CA GLY A 77 42.82 110.59 -43.82
C GLY A 77 42.52 109.74 -42.58
N SER A 78 41.45 110.02 -41.82
CA SER A 78 41.14 109.36 -40.54
C SER A 78 40.08 108.26 -40.62
N SER A 79 39.35 108.17 -41.74
CA SER A 79 38.25 107.20 -41.93
C SER A 79 38.72 105.77 -42.18
N VAL A 80 39.98 105.57 -42.60
CA VAL A 80 40.52 104.23 -42.89
C VAL A 80 40.98 103.55 -41.60
N GLU A 81 41.60 104.30 -40.68
CA GLU A 81 42.04 103.78 -39.38
C GLU A 81 40.85 103.40 -38.47
N GLU A 82 39.77 104.19 -38.51
CA GLU A 82 38.53 103.86 -37.81
C GLU A 82 37.85 102.62 -38.40
N LEU A 83 37.88 102.45 -39.72
CA LEU A 83 37.35 101.24 -40.37
C LEU A 83 38.19 100.01 -40.05
N VAL A 84 39.51 100.14 -40.01
CA VAL A 84 40.45 99.06 -39.66
C VAL A 84 40.24 98.62 -38.22
N SER A 85 40.12 99.54 -37.26
CA SER A 85 39.87 99.21 -35.86
C SER A 85 38.50 98.54 -35.62
N VAL A 86 37.45 98.97 -36.36
CA VAL A 86 36.13 98.31 -36.31
C VAL A 86 36.20 96.91 -36.93
N VAL A 87 36.90 96.74 -38.06
CA VAL A 87 37.09 95.43 -38.69
C VAL A 87 37.90 94.49 -37.78
N GLU A 88 38.91 95.01 -37.08
CA GLU A 88 39.73 94.24 -36.13
C GLU A 88 38.95 93.83 -34.88
N ALA A 89 38.10 94.72 -34.34
CA ALA A 89 37.18 94.40 -33.25
C ALA A 89 36.16 93.32 -33.65
N LEU A 90 35.60 93.41 -34.86
CA LEU A 90 34.66 92.42 -35.41
C LEU A 90 35.34 91.09 -35.69
N TYR A 91 36.58 91.12 -36.18
CA TYR A 91 37.37 89.91 -36.38
C TYR A 91 37.63 89.20 -35.05
N HIS A 92 37.96 89.94 -33.99
CA HIS A 92 38.10 89.38 -32.64
C HIS A 92 36.78 88.87 -32.05
N GLU A 93 35.65 89.54 -32.28
CA GLU A 93 34.34 89.00 -31.91
C GLU A 93 34.00 87.72 -32.69
N GLN A 94 34.27 87.69 -33.99
CA GLN A 94 34.04 86.50 -34.80
C GLN A 94 34.94 85.34 -34.36
N GLN A 95 36.19 85.61 -33.96
CA GLN A 95 37.07 84.60 -33.35
C GLN A 95 36.52 84.08 -32.03
N LYS A 96 35.98 84.94 -31.16
CA LYS A 96 35.31 84.51 -29.91
C LYS A 96 34.08 83.66 -30.20
N ILE A 97 33.25 84.06 -31.17
CA ILE A 97 32.06 83.30 -31.58
C ILE A 97 32.47 81.95 -32.19
N ASN A 98 33.49 81.92 -33.05
CA ASN A 98 34.01 80.67 -33.62
C ASN A 98 34.59 79.76 -32.54
N LEU A 99 35.27 80.31 -31.52
CA LEU A 99 35.79 79.56 -30.38
C LEU A 99 34.65 78.98 -29.53
N VAL A 100 33.60 79.76 -29.25
CA VAL A 100 32.42 79.29 -28.52
C VAL A 100 31.68 78.22 -29.32
N ASN A 101 31.50 78.41 -30.63
CA ASN A 101 30.91 77.41 -31.51
C ASN A 101 31.74 76.13 -31.55
N LEU A 102 33.07 76.23 -31.59
CA LEU A 102 33.95 75.07 -31.52
C LEU A 102 33.79 74.33 -30.18
N LYS A 103 33.78 75.04 -29.05
CA LYS A 103 33.53 74.44 -27.72
C LYS A 103 32.17 73.76 -27.66
N LEU A 104 31.13 74.41 -28.17
CA LEU A 104 29.76 73.90 -28.17
C LEU A 104 29.63 72.67 -29.09
N ASN A 105 30.32 72.66 -30.23
CA ASN A 105 30.39 71.52 -31.13
C ASN A 105 31.14 70.34 -30.48
N THR A 106 32.23 70.59 -29.75
CA THR A 106 32.93 69.56 -28.98
C THR A 106 32.07 68.97 -27.87
N VAL A 107 31.32 69.80 -27.13
CA VAL A 107 30.38 69.33 -26.10
C VAL A 107 29.25 68.51 -26.73
N ASN A 108 28.71 68.93 -27.87
CA ASN A 108 27.68 68.19 -28.60
C ASN A 108 28.21 66.84 -29.12
N LEU A 109 29.45 66.80 -29.64
CA LEU A 109 30.10 65.56 -30.05
C LEU A 109 30.29 64.61 -28.86
N PHE A 110 30.72 65.13 -27.70
CA PHE A 110 30.89 64.33 -26.49
C PHE A 110 29.54 63.81 -25.96
N ALA A 111 28.50 64.65 -25.96
CA ALA A 111 27.15 64.23 -25.58
C ALA A 111 26.60 63.16 -26.52
N ASN A 112 26.80 63.30 -27.84
CA ASN A 112 26.42 62.29 -28.82
C ASN A 112 27.20 60.99 -28.64
N PHE A 113 28.50 61.06 -28.37
CA PHE A 113 29.31 59.89 -28.06
C PHE A 113 28.84 59.19 -26.78
N ALA A 114 28.61 59.93 -25.69
CA ALA A 114 28.08 59.40 -24.44
C ALA A 114 26.70 58.73 -24.64
N ASN A 115 25.83 59.34 -25.45
CA ASN A 115 24.55 58.75 -25.83
C ASN A 115 24.72 57.46 -26.63
N VAL A 116 25.63 57.40 -27.61
CA VAL A 116 25.92 56.18 -28.37
C VAL A 116 26.45 55.07 -27.45
N VAL A 117 27.35 55.38 -26.52
CA VAL A 117 27.86 54.40 -25.55
C VAL A 117 26.74 53.90 -24.63
N ASN A 118 25.88 54.78 -24.15
CA ASN A 118 24.75 54.39 -23.30
C ASN A 118 23.71 53.56 -24.06
N VAL A 119 23.39 53.92 -25.31
CA VAL A 119 22.49 53.14 -26.18
C VAL A 119 23.10 51.77 -26.49
N SER A 120 24.40 51.69 -26.75
CA SER A 120 25.09 50.42 -26.98
C SER A 120 25.08 49.52 -25.74
N LYS A 121 25.36 50.08 -24.55
CA LYS A 121 25.25 49.34 -23.28
C LYS A 121 23.82 48.86 -23.01
N LEU A 122 22.81 49.69 -23.30
CA LEU A 122 21.41 49.30 -23.14
C LEU A 122 21.03 48.21 -24.14
N SER A 123 21.45 48.33 -25.39
CA SER A 123 21.25 47.30 -26.42
C SER A 123 21.89 45.98 -26.03
N GLN A 124 23.09 46.00 -25.44
CA GLN A 124 23.76 44.81 -24.94
C GLN A 124 22.97 44.17 -23.81
N LYS A 125 22.54 44.96 -22.80
CA LYS A 125 21.70 44.45 -21.71
C LYS A 125 20.37 43.88 -22.21
N CYS A 126 19.73 44.52 -23.19
CA CYS A 126 18.52 43.99 -23.82
C CYS A 126 18.78 42.66 -24.51
N SER A 127 19.91 42.51 -25.21
CA SER A 127 20.28 41.24 -25.84
C SER A 127 20.59 40.15 -24.81
N ASP A 128 21.21 40.47 -23.68
CA ASP A 128 21.47 39.51 -22.60
C ASP A 128 20.14 39.08 -21.95
N PHE A 129 19.23 40.01 -21.67
CA PHE A 129 17.89 39.67 -21.17
C PHE A 129 17.07 38.83 -22.14
N GLU A 130 17.20 39.05 -23.45
CA GLU A 130 16.53 38.22 -24.46
C GLU A 130 17.06 36.78 -24.45
N LYS A 131 18.36 36.58 -24.25
CA LYS A 131 18.96 35.25 -24.09
C LYS A 131 18.49 34.57 -22.81
N ASP A 132 18.51 35.27 -21.68
CA ASP A 132 18.06 34.75 -20.40
C ASP A 132 16.58 34.31 -20.49
N LEU A 133 15.74 35.11 -21.16
CA LEU A 133 14.33 34.79 -21.37
C LEU A 133 14.13 33.56 -22.28
N ASP A 134 14.96 33.38 -23.31
CA ASP A 134 14.91 32.18 -24.15
C ASP A 134 15.38 30.92 -23.39
N GLU A 135 16.40 31.05 -22.54
CA GLU A 135 16.84 29.97 -21.65
C GLU A 135 15.77 29.60 -20.63
N GLU A 136 15.14 30.57 -19.99
CA GLU A 136 14.05 30.34 -19.03
C GLU A 136 12.86 29.67 -19.73
N LYS A 137 12.50 30.11 -20.94
CA LYS A 137 11.45 29.47 -21.74
C LYS A 137 11.77 28.01 -22.07
N LYS A 138 13.03 27.68 -22.38
CA LYS A 138 13.47 26.30 -22.58
C LYS A 138 13.34 25.47 -21.30
N VAL A 139 13.69 26.03 -20.15
CA VAL A 139 13.54 25.36 -18.84
C VAL A 139 12.06 25.10 -18.54
N VAL A 140 11.19 26.09 -18.72
CA VAL A 140 9.74 25.94 -18.53
C VAL A 140 9.17 24.87 -19.46
N SER A 141 9.59 24.85 -20.73
CA SER A 141 9.16 23.81 -21.67
C SER A 141 9.60 22.41 -21.26
N ARG A 142 10.83 22.27 -20.74
CA ARG A 142 11.32 20.97 -20.22
C ARG A 142 10.54 20.53 -18.99
N LEU A 143 10.32 21.45 -18.05
CA LEU A 143 9.56 21.16 -16.83
C LEU A 143 8.12 20.78 -17.15
N SER A 144 7.47 21.47 -18.10
CA SER A 144 6.14 21.11 -18.58
C SER A 144 6.11 19.71 -19.20
N GLY A 145 7.17 19.32 -19.94
CA GLY A 145 7.30 17.97 -20.47
C GLY A 145 7.41 16.92 -19.37
N THR A 146 8.23 17.17 -18.35
CA THR A 146 8.39 16.27 -17.19
C THR A 146 7.09 16.14 -16.39
N VAL A 147 6.34 17.23 -16.19
CA VAL A 147 5.04 17.18 -15.51
C VAL A 147 4.06 16.30 -16.28
N HIS A 148 4.02 16.41 -17.61
CA HIS A 148 3.13 15.59 -18.43
C HIS A 148 3.52 14.10 -18.41
N GLU A 149 4.81 13.80 -18.42
CA GLU A 149 5.32 12.43 -18.25
C GLU A 149 4.96 11.86 -16.87
N GLN A 150 5.10 12.67 -15.82
CA GLN A 150 4.69 12.28 -14.46
C GLN A 150 3.18 12.04 -14.36
N GLU A 151 2.37 12.86 -15.01
CA GLU A 151 0.92 12.64 -15.09
C GLU A 151 0.58 11.32 -15.79
N GLY A 152 1.28 10.99 -16.87
CA GLY A 152 1.17 9.69 -17.54
C GLY A 152 1.50 8.51 -16.62
N THR A 153 2.64 8.58 -15.92
CA THR A 153 3.05 7.51 -14.99
C THR A 153 2.11 7.38 -13.79
N ILE A 154 1.53 8.48 -13.29
CA ILE A 154 0.50 8.44 -12.24
C ILE A 154 -0.75 7.71 -12.75
N ASN A 155 -1.21 8.03 -13.96
CA ASN A 155 -2.38 7.36 -14.54
C ASN A 155 -2.16 5.86 -14.73
N ASP A 156 -0.98 5.46 -15.23
CA ASP A 156 -0.62 4.04 -15.38
C ASP A 156 -0.58 3.31 -14.02
N LEU A 157 -0.04 3.98 -12.99
CA LEU A 157 -0.01 3.44 -11.64
C LEU A 157 -1.43 3.31 -11.05
N THR A 158 -2.30 4.30 -11.26
CA THR A 158 -3.70 4.25 -10.84
C THR A 158 -4.42 3.07 -11.49
N ASN A 159 -4.26 2.86 -12.80
CA ASN A 159 -4.84 1.71 -13.51
C ASN A 159 -4.33 0.38 -12.95
N THR A 160 -3.04 0.30 -12.61
CA THR A 160 -2.43 -0.89 -12.00
C THR A 160 -3.02 -1.16 -10.63
N VAL A 161 -3.16 -0.13 -9.79
CA VAL A 161 -3.77 -0.23 -8.46
C VAL A 161 -5.22 -0.67 -8.54
N ASP A 162 -6.00 -0.12 -9.47
CA ASP A 162 -7.39 -0.52 -9.68
C ASP A 162 -7.49 -1.98 -10.16
N GLY A 163 -6.60 -2.42 -11.05
CA GLY A 163 -6.50 -3.82 -11.47
C GLY A 163 -6.19 -4.76 -10.31
N LEU A 164 -5.20 -4.42 -9.49
CA LEU A 164 -4.84 -5.20 -8.29
C LEU A 164 -5.98 -5.25 -7.28
N LYS A 165 -6.73 -4.17 -7.12
CA LYS A 165 -7.90 -4.13 -6.22
C LYS A 165 -8.97 -5.12 -6.66
N VAL A 166 -9.25 -5.21 -7.97
CA VAL A 166 -10.19 -6.19 -8.52
C VAL A 166 -9.68 -7.62 -8.29
N GLU A 167 -8.40 -7.87 -8.56
CA GLU A 167 -7.80 -9.20 -8.35
C GLU A 167 -7.87 -9.63 -6.88
N VAL A 168 -7.58 -8.73 -5.94
CA VAL A 168 -7.70 -9.00 -4.50
C VAL A 168 -9.14 -9.31 -4.11
N THR A 169 -10.13 -8.61 -4.68
CA THR A 169 -11.54 -8.92 -4.40
C THR A 169 -11.94 -10.28 -4.95
N ASP A 170 -11.50 -10.65 -6.15
CA ASP A 170 -11.79 -11.94 -6.76
C ASP A 170 -11.18 -13.09 -5.97
N GLN A 171 -9.91 -12.94 -5.57
CA GLN A 171 -9.22 -13.92 -4.71
C GLN A 171 -9.90 -14.07 -3.36
N LYS A 172 -10.35 -12.97 -2.74
CA LYS A 172 -11.09 -13.02 -1.48
C LYS A 172 -12.40 -13.80 -1.62
N GLU A 173 -13.14 -13.60 -2.70
CA GLU A 173 -14.35 -14.37 -2.98
C GLU A 173 -14.07 -15.85 -3.25
N GLU A 174 -12.99 -16.16 -3.95
CA GLU A 174 -12.58 -17.54 -4.18
C GLU A 174 -12.19 -18.26 -2.88
N ILE A 175 -11.44 -17.59 -2.00
CA ILE A 175 -11.09 -18.11 -0.67
C ILE A 175 -12.37 -18.35 0.15
N ALA A 176 -13.33 -17.42 0.12
CA ALA A 176 -14.61 -17.61 0.83
C ALA A 176 -15.39 -18.81 0.30
N ARG A 177 -15.48 -18.96 -1.04
CA ARG A 177 -16.14 -20.10 -1.70
C ARG A 177 -15.47 -21.43 -1.37
N THR A 178 -14.15 -21.50 -1.43
CA THR A 178 -13.39 -22.73 -1.12
C THR A 178 -13.52 -23.10 0.35
N THR A 179 -13.40 -22.13 1.26
CA THR A 179 -13.60 -22.31 2.70
C THR A 179 -14.99 -22.88 3.00
N HIS A 180 -16.04 -22.34 2.38
CA HIS A 180 -17.40 -22.87 2.54
C HIS A 180 -17.54 -24.32 2.06
N LYS A 181 -16.89 -24.69 0.94
CA LYS A 181 -16.86 -26.08 0.45
C LYS A 181 -16.16 -27.01 1.44
N TYR A 182 -15.06 -26.57 2.06
CA TYR A 182 -14.34 -27.35 3.07
C TYR A 182 -15.20 -27.61 4.31
N TYR A 183 -15.86 -26.58 4.85
CA TYR A 183 -16.78 -26.76 5.98
C TYR A 183 -17.94 -27.69 5.67
N THR A 184 -18.51 -27.57 4.47
CA THR A 184 -19.59 -28.49 4.03
C THR A 184 -19.08 -29.93 3.95
N SER A 185 -17.87 -30.14 3.41
CA SER A 185 -17.25 -31.46 3.29
C SER A 185 -16.92 -32.06 4.66
N LEU A 186 -16.43 -31.24 5.60
CA LEU A 186 -16.18 -31.65 6.99
C LEU A 186 -17.47 -32.08 7.69
N SER A 187 -18.55 -31.31 7.54
CA SER A 187 -19.85 -31.66 8.12
C SER A 187 -20.40 -32.97 7.55
N GLN A 188 -20.24 -33.20 6.23
CA GLN A 188 -20.60 -34.48 5.61
C GLN A 188 -19.75 -35.62 6.17
N LEU A 189 -18.44 -35.43 6.32
CA LEU A 189 -17.52 -36.43 6.88
C LEU A 189 -17.90 -36.79 8.32
N GLU A 190 -18.20 -35.79 9.16
CA GLU A 190 -18.68 -36.00 10.52
C GLU A 190 -19.99 -36.81 10.55
N GLY A 191 -20.92 -36.48 9.65
CA GLY A 191 -22.15 -37.25 9.46
C GLY A 191 -21.87 -38.72 9.12
N THR A 192 -20.97 -38.98 8.17
CA THR A 192 -20.59 -40.36 7.82
C THR A 192 -19.87 -41.09 8.97
N MET A 193 -19.05 -40.40 9.76
CA MET A 193 -18.36 -40.97 10.91
C MET A 193 -19.37 -41.36 12.01
N SER A 194 -20.40 -40.55 12.23
CA SER A 194 -21.50 -40.87 13.15
C SER A 194 -22.25 -42.13 12.70
N VAL A 195 -22.55 -42.26 11.40
CA VAL A 195 -23.18 -43.47 10.84
C VAL A 195 -22.29 -44.71 11.02
N HIS A 196 -20.99 -44.61 10.70
CA HIS A 196 -20.05 -45.71 10.90
C HIS A 196 -19.93 -46.12 12.37
N LYS A 197 -19.90 -45.15 13.30
CA LYS A 197 -19.91 -45.44 14.74
C LYS A 197 -21.14 -46.23 15.15
N GLN A 198 -22.33 -45.83 14.68
CA GLN A 198 -23.57 -46.57 14.95
C GLN A 198 -23.53 -48.00 14.36
N ILE A 199 -22.94 -48.19 13.18
CA ILE A 199 -22.78 -49.52 12.58
C ILE A 199 -21.83 -50.38 13.41
N ILE A 200 -20.69 -49.84 13.85
CA ILE A 200 -19.74 -50.55 14.71
C ILE A 200 -20.40 -50.94 16.03
N GLU A 201 -21.13 -50.02 16.67
CA GLU A 201 -21.86 -50.32 17.91
C GLU A 201 -22.90 -51.42 17.70
N LYS A 202 -23.65 -51.39 16.59
CA LYS A 202 -24.59 -52.47 16.24
C LYS A 202 -23.88 -53.80 16.02
N LEU A 203 -22.76 -53.81 15.30
CA LEU A 203 -21.98 -55.01 15.01
C LEU A 203 -21.39 -55.61 16.30
N GLN A 204 -20.81 -54.78 17.17
CA GLN A 204 -20.34 -55.20 18.50
C GLN A 204 -21.50 -55.75 19.35
N SER A 205 -22.66 -55.10 19.33
CA SER A 205 -23.84 -55.60 20.07
C SER A 205 -24.33 -56.94 19.52
N SER A 206 -24.23 -57.17 18.21
CA SER A 206 -24.60 -58.43 17.55
C SER A 206 -23.61 -59.53 17.90
N GLN A 207 -22.31 -59.26 17.82
CA GLN A 207 -21.24 -60.19 18.20
C GLN A 207 -21.38 -60.61 19.67
N LEU A 208 -21.71 -59.69 20.57
CA LEU A 208 -21.95 -60.02 21.98
C LEU A 208 -23.18 -60.91 22.17
N LYS A 209 -24.24 -60.75 21.36
CA LYS A 209 -25.42 -61.64 21.41
C LYS A 209 -25.07 -63.04 20.90
N GLU A 210 -24.30 -63.12 19.83
CA GLU A 210 -23.83 -64.38 19.26
C GLU A 210 -22.92 -65.13 20.23
N ASP A 211 -21.88 -64.47 20.74
CA ASP A 211 -20.98 -65.03 21.76
C ASP A 211 -21.78 -65.49 23.01
N PHE A 212 -22.78 -64.72 23.45
CA PHE A 212 -23.65 -65.11 24.57
C PHE A 212 -24.47 -66.38 24.28
N ILE A 213 -25.03 -66.51 23.07
CA ILE A 213 -25.79 -67.69 22.66
C ILE A 213 -24.87 -68.92 22.62
N VAL A 214 -23.68 -68.78 22.05
CA VAL A 214 -22.68 -69.86 21.98
C VAL A 214 -22.23 -70.27 23.38
N ASP A 215 -21.88 -69.31 24.26
CA ASP A 215 -21.55 -69.57 25.66
C ASP A 215 -22.69 -70.28 26.42
N PHE A 216 -23.96 -69.89 26.18
CA PHE A 216 -25.13 -70.52 26.80
C PHE A 216 -25.32 -71.97 26.34
N PHE A 217 -25.20 -72.24 25.04
CA PHE A 217 -25.28 -73.61 24.51
C PHE A 217 -24.13 -74.48 25.00
N MET A 218 -22.91 -73.95 25.09
CA MET A 218 -21.75 -74.66 25.64
C MET A 218 -21.95 -75.00 27.13
N LEU A 219 -22.51 -74.08 27.92
CA LEU A 219 -22.84 -74.32 29.31
C LEU A 219 -23.90 -75.44 29.45
N LEU A 220 -25.00 -75.34 28.69
CA LEU A 220 -26.09 -76.31 28.74
C LEU A 220 -25.63 -77.71 28.33
N THR A 221 -24.83 -77.78 27.26
CA THR A 221 -24.23 -79.03 26.78
C THR A 221 -23.26 -79.60 27.81
N SER A 222 -22.46 -78.76 28.47
CA SER A 222 -21.55 -79.20 29.53
C SER A 222 -22.29 -79.76 30.75
N ILE A 223 -23.36 -79.10 31.19
CA ILE A 223 -24.23 -79.59 32.28
C ILE A 223 -24.87 -80.92 31.90
N TYR A 224 -25.39 -81.03 30.68
CA TYR A 224 -25.97 -82.27 30.16
C TYR A 224 -24.94 -83.41 30.16
N CYS A 225 -23.74 -83.18 29.61
CA CYS A 225 -22.65 -84.15 29.58
C CYS A 225 -22.23 -84.61 30.98
N VAL A 226 -22.09 -83.70 31.95
CA VAL A 226 -21.73 -84.04 33.33
C VAL A 226 -22.83 -84.85 34.04
N ASN A 227 -24.09 -84.70 33.62
CA ASN A 227 -25.19 -85.46 34.19
C ASN A 227 -25.38 -86.85 33.56
N THR A 228 -24.64 -87.18 32.50
CA THR A 228 -24.66 -88.53 31.91
C THR A 228 -24.10 -89.57 32.88
N LYS A 229 -24.51 -90.84 32.70
CA LYS A 229 -24.04 -91.96 33.54
C LYS A 229 -22.52 -92.14 33.51
N LEU A 230 -21.89 -91.73 32.40
CA LEU A 230 -20.46 -91.87 32.14
C LEU A 230 -19.61 -91.07 33.14
N VAL A 231 -20.04 -89.86 33.48
CA VAL A 231 -19.36 -89.02 34.49
C VAL A 231 -19.81 -89.38 35.91
N HIS A 232 -21.08 -89.76 36.06
CA HIS A 232 -21.65 -90.00 37.38
C HIS A 232 -21.12 -91.27 38.06
N PHE A 233 -20.81 -92.33 37.29
CA PHE A 233 -20.24 -93.58 37.82
C PHE A 233 -18.86 -93.39 38.50
N PRO A 234 -17.83 -92.86 37.82
CA PRO A 234 -16.51 -92.66 38.44
C PRO A 234 -16.58 -91.66 39.60
N LEU A 235 -17.44 -90.64 39.51
CA LEU A 235 -17.60 -89.66 40.58
C LEU A 235 -18.20 -90.28 41.85
N ARG A 236 -19.17 -91.19 41.70
CA ARG A 236 -19.70 -91.98 42.84
C ARG A 236 -18.64 -92.88 43.43
N PHE A 237 -17.85 -93.55 42.59
CA PHE A 237 -16.76 -94.42 43.04
C PHE A 237 -15.72 -93.64 43.85
N LEU A 238 -15.30 -92.46 43.36
CA LEU A 238 -14.31 -91.60 44.00
C LEU A 238 -14.82 -91.04 45.35
N LEU A 239 -16.08 -90.59 45.41
CA LEU A 239 -16.71 -90.19 46.67
C LEU A 239 -16.93 -91.34 47.66
N SER A 240 -17.02 -92.59 47.19
CA SER A 240 -17.13 -93.76 48.06
C SER A 240 -15.80 -94.12 48.71
N ILE A 241 -14.67 -93.83 48.06
CA ILE A 241 -13.32 -94.04 48.62
C ILE A 241 -13.01 -93.02 49.71
N VAL A 242 -13.42 -91.77 49.51
CA VAL A 242 -13.22 -90.72 50.52
C VAL A 242 -14.27 -90.90 51.62
N MET A 243 -13.86 -91.35 52.81
CA MET A 243 -14.72 -91.63 53.97
C MET A 243 -15.39 -90.37 54.58
N LEU A 244 -16.26 -89.70 53.82
CA LEU A 244 -17.05 -88.56 54.28
C LEU A 244 -18.35 -89.00 54.96
N PRO A 245 -18.85 -88.25 55.95
CA PRO A 245 -20.14 -88.53 56.59
C PRO A 245 -21.30 -88.44 55.58
N PRO A 246 -22.34 -89.27 55.72
CA PRO A 246 -23.39 -89.44 54.70
C PRO A 246 -24.16 -88.14 54.37
N GLY A 247 -24.26 -87.20 55.31
CA GLY A 247 -24.95 -85.92 55.11
C GLY A 247 -24.23 -84.92 54.21
N THR A 248 -22.89 -84.95 54.11
CA THR A 248 -22.12 -84.01 53.29
C THR A 248 -21.88 -84.49 51.86
N ARG A 249 -22.13 -85.78 51.58
CA ARG A 249 -21.87 -86.40 50.26
C ARG A 249 -22.73 -85.81 49.14
N PHE A 250 -23.98 -85.43 49.43
CA PHE A 250 -24.88 -84.85 48.45
C PHE A 250 -24.44 -83.45 47.97
N PRO A 251 -24.25 -82.44 48.85
CA PRO A 251 -23.81 -81.12 48.43
C PRO A 251 -22.41 -81.15 47.81
N LEU A 252 -21.49 -81.97 48.33
CA LEU A 252 -20.16 -82.13 47.76
C LEU A 252 -20.22 -82.70 46.33
N ARG A 253 -21.09 -83.67 46.08
CA ARG A 253 -21.30 -84.23 44.74
C ARG A 253 -21.86 -83.18 43.77
N MET A 254 -22.83 -82.38 44.20
CA MET A 254 -23.38 -81.30 43.37
C MET A 254 -22.32 -80.24 43.08
N LEU A 255 -21.54 -79.85 44.09
CA LEU A 255 -20.43 -78.90 43.93
C LEU A 255 -19.36 -79.44 42.98
N LEU A 256 -18.98 -80.71 43.08
CA LEU A 256 -18.01 -81.33 42.18
C LEU A 256 -18.53 -81.43 40.74
N LYS A 257 -19.82 -81.74 40.56
CA LYS A 257 -20.47 -81.68 39.23
C LYS A 257 -20.46 -80.26 38.66
N MET A 258 -20.74 -79.24 39.48
CA MET A 258 -20.67 -77.84 39.06
C MET A 258 -19.27 -77.43 38.63
N ILE A 259 -18.23 -77.77 39.43
CA ILE A 259 -16.83 -77.51 39.08
C ILE A 259 -16.45 -78.21 37.77
N LEU A 260 -16.84 -79.48 37.60
CA LEU A 260 -16.54 -80.24 36.39
C LEU A 260 -17.25 -79.65 35.15
N ALA A 261 -18.50 -79.21 35.29
CA ALA A 261 -19.24 -78.54 34.22
C ALA A 261 -18.58 -77.21 33.82
N LEU A 262 -18.08 -76.44 34.79
CA LEU A 262 -17.35 -75.20 34.54
C LEU A 262 -16.01 -75.46 33.82
N LEU A 263 -15.25 -76.48 34.25
CA LEU A 263 -14.00 -76.88 33.58
C LEU A 263 -14.25 -77.34 32.14
N MET A 264 -15.30 -78.14 31.90
CA MET A 264 -15.69 -78.55 30.55
C MET A 264 -16.08 -77.36 29.68
N THR A 265 -16.88 -76.43 30.22
CA THR A 265 -17.27 -75.20 29.51
C THR A 265 -16.03 -74.37 29.15
N TYR A 266 -15.06 -74.25 30.06
CA TYR A 266 -13.80 -73.54 29.80
C TYR A 266 -12.98 -74.19 28.67
N GLN A 267 -12.89 -75.52 28.65
CA GLN A 267 -12.17 -76.24 27.59
C GLN A 267 -12.90 -76.15 26.24
N CYS A 268 -14.23 -76.33 26.23
CA CYS A 268 -15.06 -76.17 25.03
C CYS A 268 -14.94 -74.75 24.47
N ARG A 269 -14.95 -73.72 25.32
CA ARG A 269 -14.75 -72.33 24.91
C ARG A 269 -13.37 -72.11 24.28
N ARG A 270 -12.31 -72.67 24.86
CA ARG A 270 -10.96 -72.59 24.29
C ARG A 270 -10.90 -73.22 22.89
N LEU A 271 -11.60 -74.33 22.68
CA LEU A 271 -11.71 -74.96 21.36
C LEU A 271 -12.57 -74.13 20.40
N ALA A 272 -13.70 -73.59 20.86
CA ALA A 272 -14.57 -72.73 20.04
C ALA A 272 -13.84 -71.47 19.55
N ILE A 273 -13.00 -70.85 20.39
CA ILE A 273 -12.13 -69.73 19.99
C ILE A 273 -11.10 -70.16 18.95
N ARG A 274 -10.49 -71.35 19.12
CA ARG A 274 -9.48 -71.87 18.19
C ARG A 274 -10.05 -72.13 16.80
N GLU A 275 -11.26 -72.67 16.73
CA GLU A 275 -11.96 -72.97 15.47
C GLU A 275 -12.70 -71.76 14.89
N GLY A 276 -12.68 -70.60 15.58
CA GLY A 276 -13.30 -69.36 15.09
C GLY A 276 -14.82 -69.29 15.28
N PHE A 277 -15.44 -70.22 16.02
CA PHE A 277 -16.87 -70.18 16.37
C PHE A 277 -17.21 -69.14 17.46
N HIS A 278 -16.19 -68.55 18.10
CA HIS A 278 -16.37 -67.58 19.16
C HIS A 278 -15.39 -66.42 18.97
N ALA A 279 -15.90 -65.19 18.82
CA ALA A 279 -15.09 -64.02 18.46
C ALA A 279 -14.24 -63.48 19.63
N SER A 280 -14.49 -63.97 20.85
CA SER A 280 -13.74 -63.63 22.08
C SER A 280 -13.86 -62.15 22.44
N VAL A 281 -14.95 -61.49 22.02
CA VAL A 281 -15.16 -60.06 22.25
C VAL A 281 -15.73 -59.82 23.66
N GLY A 282 -16.45 -60.80 24.22
CA GLY A 282 -17.02 -60.73 25.58
C GLY A 282 -16.27 -61.57 26.61
N SER A 283 -15.78 -60.94 27.68
CA SER A 283 -15.39 -61.67 28.91
C SER A 283 -16.64 -61.99 29.74
N LEU A 284 -16.61 -63.10 30.48
CA LEU A 284 -17.73 -63.49 31.36
C LEU A 284 -18.11 -62.37 32.36
N THR A 285 -17.12 -61.58 32.77
CA THR A 285 -17.30 -60.40 33.62
C THR A 285 -18.10 -59.29 32.94
N GLN A 286 -17.99 -59.09 31.63
CA GLN A 286 -18.80 -58.09 30.92
C GLN A 286 -20.28 -58.49 30.87
N TYR A 287 -20.59 -59.78 30.75
CA TYR A 287 -21.97 -60.27 30.83
C TYR A 287 -22.57 -60.09 32.22
N ILE A 288 -21.79 -60.41 33.27
CA ILE A 288 -22.22 -60.23 34.66
C ILE A 288 -22.43 -58.73 34.95
N MET A 289 -21.54 -57.86 34.50
CA MET A 289 -21.68 -56.41 34.67
C MET A 289 -22.88 -55.84 33.93
N LYS A 290 -23.16 -56.28 32.69
CA LYS A 290 -24.36 -55.88 31.94
C LYS A 290 -25.64 -56.44 32.56
N GLY A 291 -25.63 -57.67 33.04
CA GLY A 291 -26.78 -58.28 33.73
C GLY A 291 -27.05 -57.60 35.08
N ALA A 292 -26.00 -57.34 35.86
CA ALA A 292 -26.09 -56.60 37.10
C ALA A 292 -26.59 -55.18 36.87
N SER A 293 -26.06 -54.46 35.87
CA SER A 293 -26.54 -53.10 35.58
C SER A 293 -28.02 -53.10 35.19
N LEU A 294 -28.48 -54.04 34.35
CA LEU A 294 -29.92 -54.16 34.03
C LEU A 294 -30.78 -54.42 35.29
N LEU A 295 -30.33 -55.30 36.19
CA LEU A 295 -31.05 -55.58 37.44
C LEU A 295 -31.06 -54.37 38.40
N PHE A 296 -29.92 -53.71 38.60
CA PHE A 296 -29.82 -52.52 39.45
C PHE A 296 -30.59 -51.33 38.90
N PHE A 297 -30.49 -51.05 37.59
CA PHE A 297 -31.24 -49.95 36.97
C PHE A 297 -32.74 -50.22 36.86
N SER A 298 -33.17 -51.49 36.78
CA SER A 298 -34.60 -51.83 36.81
C SER A 298 -35.27 -51.57 38.17
N ASN A 299 -34.48 -51.63 39.26
CA ASN A 299 -34.96 -51.32 40.60
C ASN A 299 -34.93 -49.83 40.97
N LEU A 300 -34.16 -49.00 40.25
CA LEU A 300 -34.10 -47.55 40.48
C LEU A 300 -35.16 -46.73 39.71
N LYS A 301 -35.88 -47.36 38.78
CA LYS A 301 -36.95 -46.74 37.99
C LYS A 301 -38.37 -47.05 38.48
N LYS A 302 -38.50 -47.79 39.58
CA LYS A 302 -39.77 -47.97 40.32
C LYS A 302 -39.77 -47.06 41.52
#